data_AF-A0A447U085-F1
#
_entry.id   AF-A0A447U085-F1
#
_cell.length_a   1.000
_cell.length_b   1.000
_cell.length_c   1.000
_cell.angle_alpha   90.00
_cell.angle_beta   90.00
_cell.angle_gamma   90.00
#
_symmetry.space_group_name_H-M   'P 1'
#
loop_
_entity.id
_entity.type
_entity.pdbx_description
1 polymer ?
#
loop_
_entity_poly.entity_id
_entity_poly.type
_entity_poly.pdbx_seq_one_letter_code
_entity_poly.pdbx_strand_id
1 'polypeptide(L)' 'MNRVKFFSREQLLNHLYDDYRVVTDRTIDSHIKNLRRKLESLDAEQSFIRAVYGVGYRWEADACRLV' A
#
# COMPACT_ATOMS: atom_id res chain seq x y z
N MET A 1 4.92 8.03 -21.22
CA MET A 1 4.23 8.71 -20.09
C MET A 1 4.10 7.70 -18.94
N ASN A 2 4.97 7.76 -17.93
CA ASN A 2 4.90 6.81 -16.81
C ASN A 2 3.74 7.23 -15.90
N ARG A 3 2.63 6.47 -15.90
CA ARG A 3 1.44 6.84 -15.12
C ARG A 3 1.70 6.55 -13.65
N VAL A 4 1.64 7.59 -12.84
CA VAL A 4 1.59 7.46 -11.39
C VAL A 4 0.31 6.72 -11.01
N LYS A 5 0.42 5.60 -10.29
CA LYS A 5 -0.71 4.81 -9.81
C LYS A 5 -0.90 5.00 -8.31
N PHE A 6 -2.14 5.30 -7.93
CA PHE A 6 -2.59 5.34 -6.54
C PHE A 6 -3.60 4.23 -6.31
N PHE A 7 -3.65 3.73 -5.08
CA PHE A 7 -4.67 2.79 -4.63
C PHE A 7 -5.40 3.38 -3.43
N SER A 8 -6.71 3.56 -3.55
CA SER A 8 -7.56 3.96 -2.43
C SER A 8 -7.65 2.83 -1.39
N ARG A 9 -8.11 3.15 -0.18
CA ARG A 9 -8.34 2.14 0.87
C ARG A 9 -9.35 1.08 0.41
N GLU A 10 -10.44 1.53 -0.23
CA GLU A 10 -11.44 0.66 -0.82
C GLU A 10 -10.84 -0.29 -1.87
N GLN A 11 -10.01 0.23 -2.79
CA GLN A 11 -9.33 -0.61 -3.77
C GLN A 11 -8.42 -1.66 -3.12
N LEU A 12 -7.67 -1.26 -2.08
CA LEU A 12 -6.83 -2.21 -1.35
C LEU A 12 -7.66 -3.24 -0.58
N LEU A 13 -8.79 -2.85 0.02
CA LEU A 13 -9.73 -3.77 0.67
C LEU A 13 -10.27 -4.80 -0.33
N ASN A 14 -10.73 -4.35 -1.49
CA ASN A 14 -11.27 -5.20 -2.56
C ASN A 14 -10.23 -6.19 -3.10
N HIS A 15 -8.94 -5.89 -2.99
CA HIS A 15 -7.87 -6.83 -3.37
C HIS A 15 -7.50 -7.84 -2.28
N LEU A 16 -7.89 -7.62 -1.03
CA LEU A 16 -7.52 -8.47 0.11
C LEU A 16 -8.60 -9.49 0.49
N TYR A 17 -9.87 -9.17 0.24
CA TYR A 17 -11.00 -9.98 0.70
C TYR A 17 -11.99 -10.22 -0.44
N ASP A 18 -12.14 -11.48 -0.85
CA ASP A 18 -13.24 -11.93 -1.73
C ASP A 18 -14.52 -12.24 -0.94
N ASP A 19 -14.43 -12.32 0.39
CA ASP A 19 -15.52 -12.75 1.25
C ASP A 19 -15.87 -11.63 2.24
N TYR A 20 -17.17 -11.40 2.45
CA TYR A 20 -17.85 -10.24 3.04
C TYR A 20 -17.53 -9.94 4.51
N ARG A 21 -16.28 -10.03 4.93
CA ARG A 21 -15.84 -9.59 6.25
C ARG A 21 -16.01 -8.07 6.33
N VAL A 22 -16.65 -7.60 7.39
CA VAL A 22 -16.73 -6.16 7.69
C VAL A 22 -15.34 -5.71 8.12
N VAL A 23 -14.54 -5.28 7.15
CA VAL A 23 -13.20 -4.75 7.37
C VAL A 23 -13.24 -3.24 7.17
N THR A 24 -12.56 -2.50 8.05
CA THR A 24 -12.58 -1.03 8.02
C THR A 24 -11.34 -0.48 7.31
N ASP A 25 -11.44 0.78 6.87
CA ASP A 25 -10.32 1.59 6.40
C ASP A 25 -9.11 1.58 7.35
N ARG A 26 -9.35 1.49 8.66
CA ARG A 26 -8.29 1.44 9.69
C ARG A 26 -7.48 0.14 9.64
N THR A 27 -8.08 -0.93 9.13
CA THR A 27 -7.36 -2.19 8.91
C THR A 27 -6.31 -2.01 7.82
N ILE A 28 -6.63 -1.33 6.71
CA ILE A 28 -5.64 -0.98 5.67
C ILE A 28 -4.53 -0.11 6.23
N ASP A 29 -4.86 0.94 7.00
CA ASP A 29 -3.86 1.82 7.63
C ASP A 29 -2.83 0.98 8.43
N SER A 30 -3.33 0.01 9.21
CA SER A 30 -2.49 -0.87 10.04
C SER A 30 -1.62 -1.82 9.20
N HIS A 31 -2.17 -2.42 8.15
CA HIS A 31 -1.40 -3.26 7.23
C HIS A 31 -0.30 -2.48 6.53
N ILE A 32 -0.60 -1.29 6.01
CA ILE A 32 0.40 -0.43 5.35
C ILE A 32 1.50 -0.02 6.34
N LYS A 33 1.14 0.36 7.57
CA LYS A 33 2.12 0.71 8.61
C LYS A 33 3.06 -0.46 8.91
N ASN A 34 2.52 -1.66 9.06
CA ASN A 34 3.32 -2.84 9.35
C ASN A 34 4.21 -3.25 8.16
N LEU A 35 3.68 -3.15 6.93
CA LEU A 35 4.45 -3.44 5.72
C LEU A 35 5.61 -2.45 5.55
N ARG A 36 5.37 -1.15 5.74
CA ARG A 36 6.41 -0.12 5.70
C ARG A 36 7.54 -0.42 6.67
N ARG A 37 7.22 -0.74 7.92
CA ARG A 37 8.24 -1.11 8.92
C ARG A 37 9.11 -2.28 8.48
N LYS A 38 8.52 -3.30 7.85
CA LYS A 38 9.28 -4.43 7.32
C LYS A 38 10.18 -4.02 6.15
N LEU A 39 9.69 -3.18 5.25
CA LEU A 39 10.49 -2.70 4.11
C LEU A 39 11.63 -1.76 4.56
N GLU A 40 11.32 -0.83 5.46
CA GLU A 40 12.29 0.09 6.08
C GLU A 40 13.38 -0.66 6.86
N SER A 41 13.10 -1.88 7.36
CA SER A 41 14.12 -2.73 7.99
C SER A 41 15.10 -3.38 7.00
N LEU A 42 14.74 -3.44 5.71
CA LEU A 42 15.59 -3.96 4.64
C LEU A 42 16.42 -2.84 3.99
N ASP A 43 15.82 -1.66 3.84
CA ASP A 43 16.48 -0.46 3.33
C ASP A 43 15.83 0.78 3.98
N ALA A 44 16.56 1.44 4.89
CA ALA A 44 16.05 2.58 5.64
C ALA A 44 16.08 3.89 4.84
N GLU A 45 16.90 3.97 3.79
CA GLU A 45 17.03 5.17 2.95
C GLU A 45 15.98 5.19 1.83
N GLN A 46 15.45 4.02 1.45
CA GLN A 46 14.42 3.89 0.43
C GLN A 46 13.01 4.21 0.96
N SER A 47 12.34 5.17 0.30
CA SER A 47 10.91 5.39 0.50
C SER A 47 10.09 4.39 -0.31
N PHE A 48 9.39 3.47 0.35
CA PHE A 48 8.62 2.42 -0.35
C PHE A 48 7.16 2.78 -0.61
N ILE A 49 6.46 3.31 0.40
CA ILE A 49 5.01 3.56 0.31
C ILE A 49 4.67 4.95 0.84
N ARG A 50 4.13 5.81 -0.02
CA ARG A 50 3.63 7.14 0.32
C ARG A 50 2.13 7.10 0.60
N ALA A 51 1.70 7.73 1.69
CA ALA A 51 0.29 8.02 1.95
C ALA A 51 -0.04 9.42 1.42
N VAL A 52 -1.14 9.54 0.68
CA VAL A 52 -1.67 10.80 0.17
C VAL A 52 -3.07 10.99 0.73
N TYR A 53 -3.24 12.02 1.56
CA TYR A 53 -4.50 12.30 2.24
C TYR A 53 -5.65 12.49 1.23
N GLY A 54 -6.79 11.86 1.49
CA GLY A 54 -7.94 11.88 0.59
C GLY A 54 -7.81 11.04 -0.70
N VAL A 55 -6.62 10.48 -0.99
CA VAL A 55 -6.39 9.69 -2.22
C VAL A 55 -6.12 8.21 -1.91
N GLY A 56 -5.20 7.93 -0.99
CA GLY A 56 -4.80 6.56 -0.65
C GLY A 56 -3.29 6.38 -0.61
N TYR A 57 -2.78 5.29 -1.17
CA TYR A 57 -1.38 4.90 -1.11
C TYR A 57 -0.75 4.77 -2.48
N ARG A 58 0.55 5.02 -2.53
CA ARG A 58 1.38 4.89 -3.73
C ARG A 58 2.65 4.13 -3.42
N TRP A 59 3.03 3.25 -4.33
CA TRP A 59 4.37 2.64 -4.36
C TRP A 59 5.38 3.63 -4.95
N GLU A 60 6.51 3.82 -4.27
CA GLU A 60 7.56 4.80 -4.62
C GLU A 60 8.91 4.14 -4.95
N ALA A 61 9.05 2.82 -4.78
CA ALA A 61 10.23 2.09 -5.18
C ALA A 61 10.09 1.50 -6.60
N ASP A 62 11.13 0.79 -7.06
CA ASP A 62 11.12 0.14 -8.36
C ASP A 62 9.96 -0.85 -8.51
N ALA A 63 9.49 -1.01 -9.74
CA ALA A 63 8.44 -1.97 -10.06
C ALA A 63 8.90 -3.39 -9.70
N CYS A 64 8.02 -4.15 -9.05
CA CYS A 64 8.31 -5.53 -8.70
C CYS A 64 8.50 -6.37 -9.98
N ARG A 65 9.62 -7.07 -10.08
CA ARG A 65 9.87 -8.05 -11.14
C ARG A 65 9.27 -9.38 -10.68
N LEU A 66 8.17 -9.78 -11.31
CA LEU A 66 7.61 -11.11 -11.14
C LEU A 66 8.51 -12.11 -11.89
N VAL A 67 8.93 -13.16 -11.19
CA VAL A 67 9.66 -14.31 -11.74
C VAL A 67 8.74 -15.50 -11.92
#